data_AF-A0A0F9CZ52-F1
#
_entry.id   AF-A0A0F9CZ52-F1
#
_cell.length_a   1.000
_cell.length_b   1.000
_cell.length_c   1.000
_cell.angle_alpha   90.00
_cell.angle_beta   90.00
_cell.angle_gamma   90.00
#
_symmetry.space_group_name_H-M   'P 1'
#
loop_
_entity.id
_entity.type
_entity.pdbx_description
1 polymer ?
#
loop_
_entity_poly.entity_id
_entity_poly.type
_entity_poly.pdbx_seq_one_letter_code
_entity_poly.pdbx_strand_id
1 'polypeptide(L)'
;MEEVKIQLVREEVDKLFEECSHQSEVVVSLYRMVYPDYDQIKKVEGWPSISKQTSEYLFKKFITFDKKYHPAVFSGGLWMNNGFSTCHELTLEDFEVIPAPVEYYKEGEEDE
;
A
#
# COMPACT_ATOMS: atom_id res chain seq x y z
N MET A 1 -1.52 9.82 -22.00
CA MET A 1 -1.21 10.50 -20.73
C MET A 1 -0.08 9.71 -20.13
N GLU A 2 1.01 10.37 -19.74
CA GLU A 2 2.14 9.69 -19.10
C GLU A 2 1.66 9.25 -17.71
N GLU A 3 1.69 7.95 -17.45
CA GLU A 3 1.29 7.42 -16.14
C GLU A 3 2.33 7.86 -15.11
N VAL A 4 1.90 8.59 -14.09
CA VAL A 4 2.76 8.96 -12.98
C VAL A 4 3.14 7.68 -12.23
N LYS A 5 4.44 7.44 -12.10
CA LYS A 5 5.00 6.29 -11.40
C LYS A 5 5.71 6.78 -10.14
N ILE A 6 5.44 6.12 -9.03
CA ILE A 6 6.07 6.36 -7.74
C ILE A 6 7.04 5.23 -7.46
N GLN A 7 8.29 5.57 -7.18
CA GLN A 7 9.28 4.59 -6.76
C GLN A 7 9.29 4.48 -5.24
N LEU A 8 8.91 3.32 -4.70
CA LEU A 8 9.12 3.02 -3.30
C LEU A 8 10.58 2.63 -3.08
N VAL A 9 11.16 3.07 -1.97
CA VAL A 9 12.49 2.67 -1.52
C VAL A 9 12.33 1.44 -0.64
N ARG A 10 12.96 0.33 -1.02
CA ARG A 10 12.81 -0.97 -0.34
C ARG A 10 13.19 -0.88 1.14
N GLU A 11 14.25 -0.15 1.46
CA GLU A 11 14.72 0.03 2.83
C GLU A 11 13.68 0.75 3.70
N GLU A 12 12.98 1.75 3.14
CA GLU A 12 11.91 2.46 3.84
C GLU A 12 10.68 1.56 4.04
N VAL A 13 10.32 0.78 3.02
CA VAL A 13 9.26 -0.25 3.13
C VAL A 13 9.60 -1.26 4.23
N ASP A 14 10.85 -1.70 4.32
CA ASP A 14 11.27 -2.68 5.32
C ASP A 14 11.21 -2.11 6.74
N LYS A 15 11.59 -0.85 6.94
CA LYS A 15 11.47 -0.16 8.23
C LYS A 15 10.02 -0.13 8.75
N LEU A 16 9.03 -0.01 7.88
CA LEU A 16 7.62 -0.04 8.31
C LEU A 16 7.28 -1.33 9.08
N PHE A 17 7.82 -2.48 8.67
CA PHE A 17 7.57 -3.75 9.36
C PHE A 17 8.37 -3.92 10.66
N GLU A 18 9.35 -3.04 10.91
CA GLU A 18 10.14 -3.00 12.14
C GLU A 18 9.55 -2.02 13.16
N GLU A 19 8.98 -0.91 12.68
CA GLU A 19 8.50 0.21 13.50
C GLU A 19 7.00 0.14 13.81
N CYS A 20 6.17 -0.36 12.88
CA CYS A 20 4.73 -0.48 13.11
C CYS A 20 4.41 -1.61 14.10
N SER A 21 3.39 -1.37 14.93
CA SER A 21 2.90 -2.35 15.91
C SER A 21 1.67 -3.11 15.42
N HIS A 22 1.01 -2.62 14.36
CA HIS A 22 -0.16 -3.25 13.77
C HIS A 22 -0.11 -3.31 12.23
N GLN A 23 -0.60 -4.40 11.65
CA GLN A 23 -0.64 -4.60 10.19
C GLN A 23 -1.33 -3.45 9.41
N SER A 24 -2.33 -2.80 10.01
CA SER A 24 -3.01 -1.65 9.38
C SER A 24 -2.16 -0.40 9.28
N GLU A 25 -1.27 -0.18 10.25
CA GLU A 25 -0.34 0.95 10.23
C GLU A 25 0.65 0.80 9.06
N VAL A 26 1.09 -0.43 8.79
CA VAL A 26 1.96 -0.73 7.63
C VAL A 26 1.23 -0.42 6.33
N VAL A 27 -0.03 -0.86 6.17
CA VAL A 27 -0.83 -0.57 4.97
C VAL A 27 -1.00 0.93 4.78
N VAL A 28 -1.45 1.66 5.81
CA VAL A 28 -1.63 3.12 5.74
C VAL A 28 -0.32 3.83 5.41
N SER A 29 0.80 3.40 6.00
CA SER A 29 2.12 3.98 5.72
C SER A 29 2.56 3.74 4.28
N LEU A 30 2.30 2.56 3.70
CA LEU A 30 2.55 2.30 2.28
C LEU A 30 1.71 3.21 1.38
N TYR A 31 0.44 3.45 1.72
CA TYR A 31 -0.37 4.42 0.97
C TYR A 31 0.17 5.85 1.09
N ARG A 32 0.62 6.28 2.28
CA ARG A 32 1.26 7.60 2.47
C ARG A 32 2.56 7.77 1.68
N MET A 33 3.29 6.69 1.42
CA MET A 33 4.45 6.73 0.52
C MET A 33 4.06 6.93 -0.96
N VAL A 34 2.86 6.49 -1.34
CA VAL A 34 2.33 6.64 -2.71
C VAL A 34 1.63 7.99 -2.91
N TYR A 35 0.98 8.50 -1.87
CA TYR A 35 0.18 9.72 -1.88
C TYR A 35 0.71 10.74 -0.85
N PRO A 36 1.51 11.73 -1.25
CA PRO A 36 2.07 12.73 -0.32
C PRO A 36 1.03 13.54 0.44
N ASP A 37 -0.18 13.67 -0.11
CA ASP A 37 -1.34 14.35 0.42
C ASP A 37 -2.44 13.38 0.91
N TYR A 38 -2.03 12.17 1.33
CA TYR A 38 -2.93 11.10 1.77
C TYR A 38 -4.03 11.54 2.74
N ASP A 39 -3.69 12.39 3.71
CA ASP A 39 -4.63 12.83 4.74
C ASP A 39 -5.72 13.80 4.21
N GLN A 40 -5.62 14.23 2.94
CA GLN A 40 -6.65 15.02 2.24
C GLN A 40 -7.51 14.15 1.31
N ILE A 41 -7.15 12.89 1.14
CA ILE A 41 -7.85 11.95 0.26
C ILE A 41 -9.05 11.38 1.00
N LYS A 42 -10.23 11.58 0.40
CA LYS A 42 -11.49 10.97 0.85
C LYS A 42 -11.58 9.51 0.43
N LYS A 43 -11.14 9.21 -0.78
CA LYS A 43 -11.23 7.86 -1.35
C LYS A 43 -10.18 7.63 -2.42
N VAL A 44 -9.62 6.43 -2.43
CA VAL A 44 -8.84 5.89 -3.55
C VAL A 44 -9.77 5.05 -4.43
N GLU A 45 -9.84 5.38 -5.71
CA GLU A 45 -10.69 4.68 -6.70
C GLU A 45 -9.99 3.43 -7.23
N GLY A 46 -10.33 2.27 -6.64
CA GLY A 46 -9.68 1.00 -6.95
C GLY A 46 -8.44 0.78 -6.09
N TRP A 47 -7.36 0.28 -6.69
CA TRP A 47 -6.11 -0.03 -5.99
C TRP A 47 -4.90 0.46 -6.78
N PRO A 48 -3.88 1.03 -6.10
CA PRO A 48 -2.58 1.24 -6.72
C PRO A 48 -2.06 -0.07 -7.32
N SER A 49 -1.33 0.02 -8.43
CA SER A 49 -0.80 -1.14 -9.15
C SER A 49 0.69 -1.26 -8.96
N ILE A 50 1.18 -2.48 -8.71
CA ILE A 50 2.59 -2.83 -8.54
C ILE A 50 2.98 -4.05 -9.36
N SER A 51 4.29 -4.27 -9.52
CA SER A 51 4.81 -5.49 -10.13
C SER A 51 4.42 -6.73 -9.30
N LYS A 52 4.30 -7.88 -9.96
CA LYS A 52 4.01 -9.16 -9.29
C LYS A 52 5.09 -9.49 -8.25
N GLN A 53 6.34 -9.23 -8.57
CA GLN A 53 7.51 -9.45 -7.72
C GLN A 53 7.40 -8.62 -6.43
N THR A 54 7.03 -7.35 -6.54
CA THR A 54 6.80 -6.46 -5.38
C THR A 54 5.62 -6.95 -4.55
N SER A 55 4.53 -7.39 -5.18
CA SER A 55 3.36 -7.90 -4.46
C SER A 55 3.68 -9.18 -3.68
N GLU A 56 4.40 -10.13 -4.28
CA GLU A 56 4.86 -11.34 -3.60
C GLU A 56 5.82 -11.04 -2.45
N TYR A 57 6.68 -10.03 -2.61
CA TYR A 57 7.58 -9.54 -1.56
C TYR A 57 6.81 -9.03 -0.36
N LEU A 58 5.89 -8.08 -0.58
CA LEU A 58 5.06 -7.48 0.46
C LEU A 58 4.19 -8.54 1.13
N PHE A 59 3.57 -9.44 0.36
CA PHE A 59 2.74 -10.51 0.91
C PHE A 59 3.54 -11.42 1.86
N LYS A 60 4.78 -11.79 1.51
CA LYS A 60 5.67 -12.56 2.41
C LYS A 60 6.03 -11.80 3.68
N LYS A 61 6.26 -10.49 3.58
CA LYS A 61 6.53 -9.61 4.74
C LYS A 61 5.31 -9.54 5.67
N PHE A 62 4.12 -9.29 5.14
CA PHE A 62 2.87 -9.30 5.91
C PHE A 62 2.60 -10.66 6.56
N ILE A 63 2.79 -11.78 5.85
CA ILE A 63 2.63 -13.13 6.45
C ILE A 63 3.58 -13.29 7.66
N THR A 64 4.83 -12.86 7.52
CA THR A 64 5.83 -12.96 8.60
C THR A 64 5.45 -12.08 9.78
N PHE A 65 5.04 -10.84 9.50
CA PHE A 65 4.63 -9.86 10.50
C PHE A 65 3.39 -10.35 11.28
N ASP A 66 2.36 -10.79 10.58
CA ASP A 66 1.10 -11.23 11.19
C ASP A 66 1.29 -12.50 12.01
N LYS A 67 2.13 -13.44 11.57
CA LYS A 67 2.46 -14.63 12.40
C LYS A 67 3.11 -14.27 13.73
N LYS A 68 3.87 -13.16 13.77
CA LYS A 68 4.55 -12.68 14.98
C LYS A 68 3.63 -11.88 15.88
N TYR A 69 2.88 -10.93 15.32
CA TYR A 69 2.12 -9.93 16.09
C TYR A 69 0.61 -10.15 16.13
N HIS A 70 0.06 -10.86 15.14
CA HIS A 70 -1.38 -11.10 14.98
C HIS A 70 -1.70 -12.59 14.73
N PRO A 71 -1.28 -13.53 15.60
CA PRO A 71 -1.41 -14.97 15.34
C PRO A 71 -2.86 -15.47 15.25
N ALA A 72 -3.84 -14.66 15.69
CA ALA A 72 -5.25 -14.98 15.63
C ALA A 72 -5.93 -14.60 14.29
N VAL A 73 -5.24 -13.90 13.39
CA VAL A 73 -5.79 -13.51 12.08
C VAL A 73 -5.24 -14.39 10.96
N PHE A 74 -5.92 -14.39 9.81
CA PHE A 74 -5.37 -14.99 8.60
C PHE A 74 -4.14 -14.20 8.14
N SER A 75 -2.95 -14.79 8.25
CA SER A 75 -1.68 -14.10 7.97
C SER A 75 -1.62 -13.61 6.52
N GLY A 76 -1.32 -12.32 6.34
CA GLY A 76 -1.35 -11.63 5.05
C GLY A 76 -2.75 -11.19 4.60
N GLY A 77 -3.80 -11.48 5.38
CA GLY A 77 -5.19 -11.23 5.00
C GLY A 77 -5.51 -9.76 4.81
N LEU A 78 -4.93 -8.87 5.64
CA LEU A 78 -5.15 -7.44 5.47
C LEU A 78 -4.54 -6.92 4.17
N TRP A 79 -3.30 -7.32 3.86
CA TRP A 79 -2.65 -6.97 2.58
C TRP A 79 -3.42 -7.53 1.39
N MET A 80 -3.94 -8.75 1.48
CA MET A 80 -4.74 -9.33 0.40
C MET A 80 -6.02 -8.54 0.11
N ASN A 81 -6.63 -7.93 1.13
CA ASN A 81 -7.90 -7.21 0.99
C ASN A 81 -7.71 -5.71 0.67
N ASN A 82 -6.68 -5.08 1.22
CA ASN A 82 -6.49 -3.62 1.19
C ASN A 82 -5.12 -3.20 0.65
N GLY A 83 -4.32 -4.15 0.16
CA GLY A 83 -3.03 -3.85 -0.45
C GLY A 83 -3.15 -3.39 -1.90
N PHE A 84 -2.03 -3.43 -2.60
CA PHE A 84 -1.94 -3.01 -3.99
C PHE A 84 -2.25 -4.17 -4.95
N SER A 85 -2.80 -3.83 -6.11
CA SER A 85 -3.13 -4.78 -7.16
C SER A 85 -1.91 -5.10 -8.03
N THR A 86 -1.92 -6.27 -8.66
CA THR A 86 -0.97 -6.60 -9.74
C THR A 86 -1.68 -6.43 -11.08
N CYS A 87 -1.22 -5.52 -11.92
CA CYS A 87 -1.75 -5.38 -13.27
C CYS A 87 -0.95 -6.24 -14.25
N HIS A 88 -1.58 -7.23 -14.88
CA HIS A 88 -0.91 -8.13 -15.83
C HIS A 88 -0.53 -7.47 -17.17
N GLU A 89 -1.14 -6.34 -17.49
CA GLU A 89 -0.92 -5.61 -18.73
C GLU A 89 0.22 -4.59 -18.63
N LEU A 90 0.68 -4.30 -17.41
CA LEU A 90 1.70 -3.29 -17.12
C LEU A 90 3.02 -3.94 -16.72
N THR A 91 4.08 -3.57 -17.42
CA THR A 91 5.45 -3.93 -17.03
C THR A 91 5.94 -2.88 -16.04
N LEU A 92 5.89 -3.22 -14.75
CA LEU A 92 6.40 -2.40 -13.66
C LEU A 92 7.72 -2.98 -13.15
N GLU A 93 8.69 -2.10 -12.93
CA GLU A 93 9.94 -2.45 -12.25
C GLU A 93 9.69 -2.75 -10.77
N ASP A 94 10.69 -3.34 -10.11
CA ASP A 94 10.61 -3.62 -8.68
C ASP A 94 10.39 -2.33 -7.86
N PHE A 95 9.40 -2.38 -6.96
CA PHE A 95 8.95 -1.27 -6.11
C PHE A 95 8.41 -0.04 -6.85
N GLU A 96 8.16 -0.13 -8.16
CA GLU A 96 7.41 0.89 -8.89
C GLU A 96 5.90 0.72 -8.66
N VAL A 97 5.22 1.83 -8.39
CA VAL A 97 3.79 1.89 -8.12
C VAL A 97 3.14 2.86 -9.10
N ILE A 98 2.05 2.44 -9.73
CA ILE A 98 1.11 3.35 -10.40
C ILE A 98 0.00 3.67 -9.40
N PRO A 99 -0.15 4.93 -8.95
CA PRO A 99 -1.24 5.33 -8.08
C PRO A 99 -2.59 5.11 -8.77
N ALA A 100 -3.56 4.62 -8.02
CA ALA A 100 -4.96 4.70 -8.43
C ALA A 100 -5.46 6.15 -8.34
N PRO A 101 -6.49 6.54 -9.14
CA PRO A 101 -7.13 7.84 -9.02
C PRO A 101 -7.70 8.06 -7.62
N VAL A 102 -7.83 9.32 -7.21
CA VAL A 102 -8.27 9.68 -5.85
C VAL A 102 -9.33 10.78 -5.89
N GLU A 103 -10.27 10.71 -4.96
CA GLU A 103 -11.23 11.77 -4.64
C GLU A 103 -10.76 12.46 -3.36
N TYR A 104 -10.70 13.80 -3.38
CA TYR A 104 -10.34 14.62 -2.22
C TYR A 104 -11.59 15.13 -1.51
N TYR A 105 -11.47 15.44 -0.22
CA TYR A 105 -12.50 16.19 0.48
C TYR A 105 -12.74 17.53 -0.21
N LYS A 106 -14.01 17.94 -0.30
CA LYS A 106 -14.35 19.32 -0.67
C LYS A 106 -14.02 20.24 0.49
N GLU A 107 -13.64 21.49 0.22
CA GLU A 107 -13.46 22.49 1.29
C GLU A 107 -14.70 22.52 2.20
N GLY A 108 -14.50 22.16 3.48
CA GLY A 108 -15.55 22.14 4.51
C GLY A 108 -16.23 20.79 4.77
N GLU A 109 -15.85 19.70 4.10
CA GLU A 109 -16.19 18.33 4.50
C GLU A 109 -15.03 17.75 5.35
N GLU A 110 -15.28 17.41 6.62
CA GLU A 110 -14.38 16.62 7.47
C GLU A 110 -14.85 15.16 7.52
N ASP A 111 -13.92 14.23 7.77
CA ASP A 111 -14.22 12.82 8.05
C ASP A 111 -15.10 12.72 9.32
N GLU A 112 -16.31 12.12 9.18
CA GLU A 112 -17.22 11.83 10.31
C GLU A 112 -16.72 10.68 11.20
#